data_AF-A0A7S0ZIX9-F1
#
_entry.id   AF-A0A7S0ZIX9-F1
#
_cell.length_a   1.000
_cell.length_b   1.000
_cell.length_c   1.000
_cell.angle_alpha   90.00
_cell.angle_beta   90.00
_cell.angle_gamma   90.00
#
_symmetry.space_group_name_H-M   'P 1'
#
loop_
_entity.id
_entity.type
_entity.pdbx_description
1 polymer ?
#
loop_
_entity_poly.entity_id
_entity_poly.type
_entity_poly.pdbx_seq_one_letter_code
_entity_poly.pdbx_strand_id
1 'polypeptide(L)'
;MKKVLIVGAGAIGSLIGVHLVRSGRYHVTFLARGLHYESMIKNGLKLHPLPHHTSTNNDTTTTKLDPIIIHSSIDHCTFVSSLDTISDHPQDFIFLAVKQHQLIPILDSLKPLIHSNSIIIPLQNGVPWWFFQSYTFQKSLQNTPLH
;
A
#
# COMPACT_ATOMS: atom_id res chain seq x y z
N MET A 1 13.13 -1.50 14.88
CA MET A 1 12.38 -0.79 13.84
C MET A 1 11.18 -1.63 13.45
N LYS A 2 9.98 -1.04 13.30
CA LYS A 2 8.76 -1.78 12.93
C LYS A 2 8.78 -2.13 11.43
N LYS A 3 8.29 -3.30 11.06
CA LYS A 3 8.27 -3.79 9.67
C LYS A 3 6.91 -3.54 9.02
N VAL A 4 6.91 -2.93 7.85
CA VAL A 4 5.71 -2.57 7.10
C VAL A 4 5.78 -3.23 5.72
N LEU A 5 4.74 -3.96 5.35
CA LEU A 5 4.54 -4.46 4.00
C LEU A 5 3.50 -3.63 3.26
N ILE A 6 3.88 -3.07 2.12
CA ILE A 6 2.98 -2.43 1.17
C ILE A 6 2.70 -3.42 0.03
N VAL A 7 1.51 -4.01 0.05
CA VAL A 7 1.03 -4.89 -1.01
C VAL A 7 0.45 -4.01 -2.12
N GLY A 8 1.22 -3.80 -3.18
CA GLY A 8 0.84 -2.98 -4.33
C GLY A 8 1.47 -1.58 -4.29
N ALA A 9 2.57 -1.40 -5.04
CA ALA A 9 3.22 -0.10 -5.23
C ALA A 9 2.51 0.78 -6.29
N GLY A 10 1.18 0.83 -6.26
CA GLY A 10 0.39 1.76 -7.07
C GLY A 10 0.40 3.18 -6.49
N ALA A 11 -0.51 4.05 -6.92
CA ALA A 11 -0.57 5.44 -6.44
C ALA A 11 -0.68 5.55 -4.90
N ILE A 12 -1.68 4.89 -4.31
CA ILE A 12 -1.93 4.94 -2.86
C ILE A 12 -0.81 4.26 -2.07
N GLY A 13 -0.42 3.04 -2.46
CA GLY A 13 0.63 2.29 -1.76
C GLY A 13 1.98 3.00 -1.81
N SER A 14 2.35 3.57 -2.96
CA SER A 14 3.59 4.35 -3.10
C SER A 14 3.56 5.62 -2.28
N LEU A 15 2.45 6.36 -2.28
CA LEU A 15 2.29 7.57 -1.46
C LEU A 15 2.53 7.26 0.01
N ILE A 16 1.80 6.30 0.57
CA ILE A 16 1.90 5.92 1.99
C ILE A 16 3.30 5.39 2.31
N GLY A 17 3.79 4.44 1.51
CA GLY A 17 5.07 3.81 1.76
C GLY A 17 6.23 4.80 1.71
N VAL A 18 6.21 5.76 0.76
CA VAL A 18 7.23 6.82 0.68
C VAL A 18 7.26 7.67 1.93
N HIS A 19 6.10 8.08 2.45
CA HIS A 19 6.03 8.83 3.71
C HIS A 19 6.49 8.01 4.91
N LEU A 20 6.18 6.70 4.95
CA LEU A 20 6.64 5.81 6.02
C LEU A 20 8.16 5.64 6.01
N VAL A 21 8.77 5.41 4.85
CA VAL A 21 10.24 5.33 4.73
C VAL A 21 10.88 6.64 5.19
N ARG A 22 10.38 7.78 4.70
CA ARG A 22 10.89 9.11 5.05
C ARG A 22 10.78 9.47 6.52
N SER A 23 9.88 8.82 7.26
CA SER A 23 9.79 9.02 8.71
C SER A 23 11.01 8.47 9.47
N GLY A 24 11.79 7.57 8.86
CA GLY A 24 12.95 6.92 9.47
C GLY A 24 12.61 5.94 10.59
N ARG A 25 11.33 5.62 10.82
CA ARG A 25 10.87 4.77 11.93
C ARG A 25 10.46 3.35 11.53
N TYR A 26 10.36 3.09 10.23
CA TYR A 26 9.84 1.86 9.68
C TYR A 26 10.77 1.28 8.63
N HIS A 27 10.87 -0.06 8.59
CA HIS A 27 11.38 -0.78 7.44
C HIS A 27 10.22 -1.05 6.51
N VAL A 28 10.24 -0.48 5.30
CA VAL A 28 9.11 -0.62 4.37
C VAL A 28 9.46 -1.56 3.23
N THR A 29 8.76 -2.68 3.15
CA THR A 29 8.86 -3.60 2.01
C THR A 29 7.72 -3.34 1.04
N PHE A 30 8.03 -3.09 -0.23
CA PHE A 30 7.04 -2.97 -1.29
C PHE A 30 6.99 -4.25 -2.11
N LEU A 31 5.80 -4.82 -2.24
CA LEU A 31 5.51 -5.86 -3.21
C LEU A 31 5.06 -5.23 -4.53
N ALA A 32 5.82 -5.47 -5.59
CA ALA A 32 5.48 -5.11 -6.97
C ALA A 32 5.76 -6.29 -7.89
N ARG A 33 5.25 -6.31 -9.13
CA ARG A 33 5.49 -7.42 -10.08
C ARG A 33 5.75 -6.90 -11.48
N GLY A 34 6.43 -7.71 -12.29
CA GLY A 34 6.74 -7.43 -13.69
C GLY A 34 7.47 -6.10 -13.87
N LEU A 35 7.08 -5.35 -14.91
CA LEU A 35 7.69 -4.07 -15.29
C LEU A 35 7.75 -3.05 -14.14
N HIS A 36 6.78 -3.07 -13.23
CA HIS A 36 6.75 -2.12 -12.11
C HIS A 36 7.87 -2.41 -11.10
N TYR A 37 8.08 -3.69 -10.78
CA TYR A 37 9.19 -4.12 -9.93
C TYR A 37 10.55 -3.82 -10.59
N GLU A 38 10.70 -4.16 -11.87
CA GLU A 38 11.93 -3.88 -12.62
C GLU A 38 12.26 -2.39 -12.65
N SER A 39 11.26 -1.54 -12.88
CA SER A 39 11.43 -0.08 -12.84
C SER A 39 11.83 0.41 -11.45
N MET A 40 11.24 -0.12 -10.38
CA MET A 40 11.59 0.24 -9.00
C MET A 40 13.04 -0.16 -8.66
N ILE A 41 13.49 -1.34 -9.08
CA ILE A 41 14.88 -1.78 -8.89
C ILE A 41 15.84 -0.86 -9.64
N LYS A 42 15.54 -0.55 -10.91
CA LYS A 42 16.43 0.26 -11.76
C LYS A 42 16.48 1.73 -11.35
N ASN A 43 15.32 2.32 -11.04
CA ASN A 43 15.17 3.78 -10.95
C ASN A 43 14.81 4.27 -9.54
N GLY A 44 14.62 3.36 -8.58
CA GLY A 44 13.97 3.67 -7.32
C GLY A 44 12.45 3.89 -7.47
N LEU A 45 11.77 4.03 -6.33
CA LEU A 45 10.39 4.45 -6.27
C LEU A 45 10.31 5.98 -6.29
N LYS A 46 9.64 6.54 -7.30
CA LYS A 46 9.52 8.00 -7.48
C LYS A 46 8.10 8.47 -7.14
N LEU A 47 7.99 9.43 -6.25
CA LEU A 47 6.75 10.12 -5.93
C LEU A 47 6.84 11.57 -6.42
N HIS A 48 6.00 11.91 -7.39
CA HIS A 48 5.87 13.28 -7.88
C HIS A 48 4.90 14.05 -6.98
N PRO A 49 5.33 15.13 -6.32
CA PRO A 49 4.42 15.99 -5.57
C PRO A 49 3.46 16.69 -6.52
N LEU A 50 2.25 16.98 -6.03
CA LEU A 50 1.35 17.85 -6.76
C LEU A 50 1.94 19.27 -6.82
N PRO A 51 1.76 19.99 -7.94
CA PRO A 51 2.10 21.40 -8.02
C PRO A 51 1.32 22.17 -6.95
N HIS A 52 1.99 23.11 -6.30
CA HIS A 52 1.31 24.02 -5.38
C HIS A 52 0.99 25.31 -6.12
N HIS A 53 -0.28 25.69 -6.16
CA HIS A 53 -0.72 26.97 -6.70
C HIS A 53 -0.85 27.97 -5.55
N THR A 54 0.00 28.99 -5.53
CA THR A 54 -0.13 30.14 -4.64
C THR A 54 -0.81 31.27 -5.40
N SER A 55 -1.95 31.73 -4.91
CA SER A 55 -2.60 32.94 -5.44
C SER A 55 -2.43 34.07 -4.43
N THR A 56 -1.77 35.14 -4.85
CA THR A 56 -1.65 36.39 -4.08
C THR A 56 -2.05 37.53 -4.99
N ASN A 57 -3.07 38.30 -4.59
CA ASN A 57 -3.55 39.53 -5.23
C ASN A 57 -3.37 39.55 -6.77
N ASN A 58 -4.19 38.75 -7.46
CA ASN A 58 -4.31 38.63 -8.93
C ASN A 58 -3.20 37.88 -9.67
N ASP A 59 -2.16 37.39 -9.00
CA ASP A 59 -1.13 36.57 -9.64
C ASP A 59 -1.15 35.12 -9.11
N THR A 60 -1.19 34.15 -10.02
CA THR A 60 -1.21 32.72 -9.69
C THR A 60 0.14 32.11 -10.05
N THR A 61 0.96 31.86 -9.04
CA THR A 61 2.25 31.18 -9.21
C THR A 61 2.09 29.69 -8.99
N THR A 62 2.65 28.89 -9.90
CA THR A 62 2.68 27.43 -9.78
C THR A 62 4.09 26.99 -9.40
N THR A 63 4.28 26.47 -8.20
CA THR A 63 5.57 25.92 -7.77
C THR A 63 5.61 24.43 -8.11
N LYS A 64 6.57 24.05 -8.97
CA LYS A 64 6.89 22.64 -9.24
C LYS A 64 7.89 22.17 -8.18
N LEU A 65 7.56 21.09 -7.49
CA LEU A 65 8.42 20.47 -6.49
C LEU A 65 9.19 19.30 -7.11
N ASP A 66 10.40 19.07 -6.63
CA ASP A 66 11.22 17.94 -7.05
C ASP A 66 10.59 16.61 -6.61
N PRO A 67 10.73 15.55 -7.44
CA PRO A 67 10.25 14.22 -7.07
C PRO A 67 11.03 13.68 -5.88
N ILE A 68 10.30 12.99 -5.01
CA ILE A 68 10.89 12.21 -3.92
C ILE A 68 11.28 10.86 -4.51
N ILE A 69 12.53 10.45 -4.32
CA ILE A 69 13.04 9.18 -4.84
C ILE A 69 13.51 8.33 -3.67
N ILE A 70 13.09 7.06 -3.64
CA ILE A 70 13.47 6.07 -2.64
C ILE A 70 14.19 4.91 -3.31
N HIS A 71 15.34 4.53 -2.78
CA HIS A 71 16.15 3.41 -3.25
C HIS A 71 16.27 2.35 -2.15
N SER A 72 16.10 1.07 -2.51
CA SER A 72 16.17 -0.02 -1.53
C SER A 72 17.56 -0.24 -0.93
N SER A 73 18.62 0.29 -1.55
CA SER A 73 19.99 0.12 -1.06
C SER A 73 20.38 1.14 0.02
N ILE A 74 19.62 2.23 0.16
CA ILE A 74 20.04 3.41 0.94
C ILE A 74 18.98 3.80 1.96
N ASP A 75 17.72 3.70 1.57
CA ASP A 75 16.59 3.98 2.44
C ASP A 75 16.16 2.68 3.12
N HIS A 76 15.63 2.75 4.36
CA HIS A 76 15.11 1.60 5.13
C HIS A 76 13.91 0.94 4.43
N CYS A 77 14.16 0.34 3.28
CA CYS A 77 13.20 0.02 2.26
C CYS A 77 13.68 -1.21 1.49
N THR A 78 12.75 -2.08 1.09
CA THR A 78 13.06 -3.25 0.27
C THR A 78 12.00 -3.40 -0.80
N PHE A 79 12.42 -3.74 -2.03
CA PHE A 79 11.50 -4.04 -3.12
C PHE A 79 11.55 -5.54 -3.35
N VAL A 80 10.38 -6.19 -3.41
CA VAL A 80 10.28 -7.63 -3.65
C VAL A 80 9.28 -7.92 -4.75
N SER A 81 9.58 -8.96 -5.54
CA SER A 81 8.68 -9.45 -6.60
C SER A 81 7.74 -10.56 -6.11
N SER A 82 8.15 -11.28 -5.06
CA SER A 82 7.36 -12.32 -4.39
C SER A 82 7.37 -12.10 -2.87
N LEU A 83 6.29 -12.55 -2.22
CA LEU A 83 6.19 -12.58 -0.76
C LEU A 83 7.06 -13.69 -0.15
N ASP A 84 7.39 -14.73 -0.94
CA ASP A 84 8.23 -15.85 -0.47
C ASP A 84 9.63 -15.38 -0.05
N THR A 85 10.13 -14.32 -0.71
CA THR A 85 11.42 -13.68 -0.42
C THR A 85 11.51 -13.12 1.00
N ILE A 86 10.37 -12.87 1.65
CA ILE A 86 10.30 -12.34 3.02
C ILE A 86 9.50 -13.25 3.94
N SER A 87 9.25 -14.51 3.55
CA SER A 87 8.37 -15.45 4.26
C SER A 87 8.80 -15.76 5.70
N ASP A 88 10.09 -15.63 6.00
CA ASP A 88 10.70 -15.75 7.32
C ASP A 88 10.75 -14.41 8.10
N HIS A 89 10.14 -13.37 7.55
CA HIS A 89 10.09 -12.03 8.13
C HIS A 89 8.64 -11.57 8.32
N PRO A 90 7.98 -11.98 9.42
CA PRO A 90 6.65 -11.48 9.77
C PRO A 90 6.61 -9.94 9.87
N GLN A 91 5.46 -9.36 9.54
CA GLN A 91 5.26 -7.92 9.36
C GLN A 91 4.34 -7.35 10.44
N ASP A 92 4.71 -6.20 11.01
CA ASP A 92 3.87 -5.54 12.02
C ASP A 92 2.64 -4.88 11.38
N PHE A 93 2.81 -4.29 10.20
CA PHE A 93 1.73 -3.62 9.45
C PHE A 93 1.71 -4.10 8.00
N ILE A 94 0.52 -4.42 7.48
CA ILE A 94 0.33 -4.89 6.11
C ILE A 94 -0.74 -4.01 5.45
N PHE A 95 -0.34 -3.17 4.51
CA PHE A 95 -1.25 -2.35 3.73
C PHE A 95 -1.65 -3.07 2.44
N LEU A 96 -2.94 -3.30 2.24
CA LEU A 96 -3.48 -3.93 1.03
C LEU A 96 -3.92 -2.83 0.05
N ALA A 97 -3.01 -2.43 -0.84
CA ALA A 97 -3.17 -1.35 -1.82
C ALA A 97 -3.29 -1.86 -3.27
N VAL A 98 -3.68 -3.13 -3.46
CA VAL A 98 -3.98 -3.74 -4.77
C VAL A 98 -5.47 -3.72 -5.07
N LYS A 99 -5.85 -3.89 -6.35
CA LYS A 99 -7.26 -4.08 -6.74
C LYS A 99 -7.81 -5.37 -6.12
N GLN A 100 -9.11 -5.39 -5.82
CA GLN A 100 -9.78 -6.47 -5.07
C GLN A 100 -9.53 -7.89 -5.63
N HIS A 101 -9.58 -8.06 -6.95
CA HIS A 101 -9.35 -9.35 -7.62
C HIS A 101 -7.89 -9.83 -7.52
N GLN A 102 -6.93 -8.95 -7.23
CA GLN A 102 -5.52 -9.31 -7.06
C GLN A 102 -5.20 -9.79 -5.65
N LEU A 103 -6.13 -9.63 -4.69
CA LEU A 103 -5.92 -10.02 -3.30
C LEU A 103 -6.03 -11.53 -3.10
N ILE A 104 -7.01 -12.19 -3.74
CA ILE A 104 -7.24 -13.63 -3.56
C ILE A 104 -5.98 -14.46 -3.86
N PRO A 105 -5.26 -14.26 -4.97
CA PRO A 105 -4.08 -15.06 -5.30
C PRO A 105 -2.87 -14.86 -4.38
N ILE A 106 -2.89 -13.86 -3.50
CA ILE A 106 -1.76 -13.55 -2.61
C ILE A 106 -2.01 -13.91 -1.16
N LEU A 107 -3.23 -14.33 -0.80
CA LEU A 107 -3.60 -14.62 0.59
C LEU A 107 -2.75 -15.75 1.18
N ASP A 108 -2.51 -16.82 0.42
CA ASP A 108 -1.73 -17.95 0.92
C ASP A 108 -0.28 -17.57 1.18
N SER A 109 0.34 -16.81 0.27
CA SER A 109 1.69 -16.28 0.46
C SER A 109 1.77 -15.20 1.54
N LEU A 110 0.64 -14.59 1.93
CA LEU A 110 0.59 -13.60 2.99
C LEU A 110 0.54 -14.24 4.39
N LYS A 111 -0.03 -15.44 4.53
CA LYS A 111 -0.20 -16.13 5.82
C LYS A 111 1.10 -16.22 6.65
N PRO A 112 2.27 -16.61 6.08
CA PRO A 112 3.52 -16.69 6.85
C PRO A 112 4.00 -15.34 7.39
N LEU A 113 3.53 -14.24 6.79
CA LEU A 113 3.95 -12.88 7.13
C LEU A 113 3.12 -12.28 8.26
N ILE A 114 2.08 -12.98 8.73
CA ILE A 114 1.15 -12.52 9.74
C ILE A 114 1.48 -13.23 11.06
N HIS A 115 1.71 -12.43 12.11
CA HIS A 115 1.82 -12.89 13.50
C HIS A 115 0.68 -12.34 14.34
N SER A 116 0.60 -12.72 15.61
CA SER A 116 -0.52 -12.39 16.53
C SER A 116 -0.78 -10.89 16.73
N ASN A 117 0.19 -10.03 16.43
CA ASN A 117 0.10 -8.58 16.59
C ASN A 117 0.15 -7.84 15.24
N SER A 118 0.11 -8.55 14.12
CA SER A 118 0.10 -7.94 12.79
C SER A 118 -1.20 -7.19 12.58
N ILE A 119 -1.11 -5.97 12.07
CA ILE A 119 -2.27 -5.15 11.71
C ILE A 119 -2.39 -5.13 10.18
N ILE A 120 -3.54 -5.53 9.66
CA ILE A 120 -3.84 -5.50 8.24
C ILE A 120 -4.73 -4.29 7.94
N ILE A 121 -4.26 -3.41 7.06
CA ILE A 121 -4.93 -2.17 6.67
C ILE A 121 -5.39 -2.30 5.22
N PRO A 122 -6.68 -2.61 4.97
CA PRO A 122 -7.22 -2.59 3.62
C PRO A 122 -7.37 -1.15 3.12
N LEU A 123 -6.84 -0.87 1.93
CA LEU A 123 -6.97 0.43 1.25
C LEU A 123 -7.80 0.32 -0.04
N GLN A 124 -8.61 -0.72 -0.14
CA GLN A 124 -9.46 -0.99 -1.29
C GLN A 124 -10.74 -0.16 -1.19
N ASN A 125 -11.06 0.57 -2.25
CA ASN A 125 -12.36 1.24 -2.36
C ASN A 125 -13.46 0.20 -2.58
N GLY A 126 -14.60 0.34 -1.88
CA GLY A 126 -15.75 -0.56 -1.97
C GLY A 126 -15.91 -1.48 -0.76
N VAL A 127 -16.99 -2.27 -0.75
CA VAL A 127 -17.24 -3.26 0.31
C VAL A 127 -16.50 -4.56 -0.05
N PRO A 128 -15.49 -4.98 0.72
CA PRO A 128 -14.79 -6.22 0.44
C PRO A 128 -15.70 -7.44 0.68
N TRP A 129 -15.49 -8.55 -0.03
CA TRP A 129 -16.37 -9.74 0.06
C TRP A 129 -16.44 -10.32 1.48
N TRP A 130 -15.36 -10.19 2.25
CA TRP A 130 -15.27 -10.66 3.64
C TRP A 130 -15.98 -9.74 4.63
N PHE A 131 -16.39 -8.53 4.22
CA PHE A 131 -17.12 -7.60 5.08
C PHE A 131 -18.38 -8.24 5.65
N PHE A 132 -19.07 -9.07 4.86
CA PHE A 132 -20.28 -9.79 5.30
C PHE A 132 -20.00 -11.20 5.85
N GLN A 133 -18.74 -11.60 6.01
CA GLN A 133 -18.41 -12.88 6.65
C GLN A 133 -18.39 -12.77 8.17
N SER A 134 -17.99 -11.61 8.71
CA SER A 134 -18.06 -11.28 10.14
C SER A 134 -19.48 -10.88 10.58
N TYR A 135 -20.32 -10.40 9.65
CA TYR A 135 -21.75 -10.25 9.86
C TYR A 135 -22.45 -11.47 9.29
N THR A 136 -22.66 -12.52 10.10
CA THR A 136 -23.67 -13.53 9.76
C THR A 136 -24.97 -12.76 9.52
N PHE A 137 -25.33 -12.58 8.25
CA PHE A 137 -26.53 -11.85 7.87
C PHE A 137 -27.70 -12.64 8.46
N GLN A 138 -28.19 -12.17 9.61
CA GLN A 138 -29.39 -12.70 10.22
C GLN A 138 -30.47 -12.60 9.15
N LYS A 139 -31.08 -13.75 8.85
CA LYS A 139 -31.96 -14.08 7.73
C LYS A 139 -33.27 -13.25 7.68
N SER A 140 -33.21 -11.92 7.84
CA SER A 140 -34.37 -11.05 8.05
C SER A 140 -34.57 -9.95 6.99
N LEU A 141 -33.66 -9.76 6.05
CA LEU A 141 -33.79 -8.70 5.04
C LEU A 141 -34.33 -9.15 3.67
N GLN A 142 -34.83 -10.38 3.54
CA GLN A 142 -35.44 -10.83 2.27
C GLN A 142 -36.78 -10.14 1.92
N ASN A 143 -37.42 -9.43 2.85
CA ASN A 143 -38.77 -8.87 2.65
C ASN A 143 -38.91 -7.37 2.97
N THR A 144 -37.84 -6.58 2.98
CA THR A 144 -38.01 -5.12 3.16
C THR A 144 -38.06 -4.45 1.78
N PRO A 145 -39.21 -3.85 1.38
CA PRO A 145 -39.26 -3.10 0.14
C PRO A 145 -38.33 -1.90 0.25
N LEU A 146 -37.48 -1.72 -0.77
CA LEU A 146 -36.73 -0.48 -0.94
C LEU A 146 -37.74 0.60 -1.33
N HIS A 147 -37.97 1.54 -0.42
CA HIS A 147 -38.67 2.79 -0.69
C HIS A 147 -37.74 3.82 -1.32
#